data_AF-A0A8J5HGN1-F1
#
_entry.id   AF-A0A8J5HGN1-F1
#
_cell.length_a   1.000
_cell.length_b   1.000
_cell.length_c   1.000
_cell.angle_alpha   90.00
_cell.angle_beta   90.00
_cell.angle_gamma   90.00
#
_symmetry.space_group_name_H-M   'P 1'
#
loop_
_entity.id
_entity.type
_entity.pdbx_description
1 polymer ?
#
loop_
_entity_poly.entity_id
_entity_poly.type
_entity_poly.pdbx_seq_one_letter_code
_entity_poly.pdbx_strand_id
1 'polypeptide(L)'
;MFCTCCHGHLGSMLSCYDAEVSYDCRTDTFLARYPPHGRRTVVIEGVEWDRLRPPPMDTPAYDLHICNCLNDLQPCDHIEIQWRRNKEFPYADDQVDCANFIFGLLDTVVVQFNQYTPGSRWSRAILNRKDHREEGCDTGGFYGGIRKLKSKDEVQRRP
;
A
#
# COMPACT_ATOMS: atom_id res chain seq x y z
N MET A 1 3.49 2.28 -16.58
CA MET A 1 2.69 2.74 -15.43
C MET A 1 3.66 3.09 -14.33
N PHE A 2 3.41 4.14 -13.54
CA PHE A 2 4.21 4.50 -12.37
C PHE A 2 3.28 4.68 -11.19
N CYS A 3 3.77 4.47 -9.97
CA CYS A 3 3.01 4.85 -8.78
C CYS A 3 3.49 6.22 -8.31
N THR A 4 2.56 7.07 -7.88
CA THR A 4 2.89 8.25 -7.10
C THR A 4 2.66 7.96 -5.63
N CYS A 5 3.62 8.34 -4.80
CA CYS A 5 3.51 8.18 -3.36
C CYS A 5 3.08 9.52 -2.74
N CYS A 6 2.02 9.43 -1.95
CA CYS A 6 1.44 10.57 -1.25
C CYS A 6 1.89 10.52 0.20
N HIS A 7 2.66 11.52 0.62
CA HIS A 7 2.93 11.77 2.03
C HIS A 7 1.67 12.38 2.66
N GLY A 8 0.98 11.66 3.54
CA GLY A 8 -0.13 12.27 4.29
C GLY A 8 0.40 13.26 5.33
N HIS A 9 -0.16 14.47 5.34
CA HIS A 9 0.07 15.44 6.41
C HIS A 9 -0.57 14.92 7.71
N LEU A 10 0.10 15.09 8.86
CA LEU A 10 -0.39 14.74 10.21
C LEU A 10 -0.43 13.24 10.56
N GLY A 11 0.67 12.51 10.35
CA GLY A 11 0.84 11.16 10.91
C GLY A 11 0.05 10.06 10.19
N SER A 12 -0.14 10.20 8.88
CA SER A 12 -0.83 9.21 8.04
C SER A 12 -0.03 8.90 6.78
N MET A 13 0.25 7.61 6.60
CA MET A 13 0.36 6.83 5.36
C MET A 13 1.25 7.37 4.22
N LEU A 14 2.29 6.62 3.87
CA LEU A 14 2.92 6.61 2.54
C LEU A 14 2.10 5.66 1.67
N SER A 15 1.02 6.16 1.08
CA SER A 15 0.24 5.36 0.11
C SER A 15 0.76 5.64 -1.29
N CYS A 16 1.09 4.59 -2.03
CA CYS A 16 1.43 4.70 -3.44
C CYS A 16 0.23 4.28 -4.30
N TYR A 17 -0.14 5.13 -5.26
CA TYR A 17 -1.27 4.91 -6.16
C TYR A 17 -0.78 4.82 -7.60
N ASP A 18 -1.36 3.93 -8.38
CA ASP A 18 -1.08 3.88 -9.81
C ASP A 18 -1.52 5.16 -10.51
N ALA A 19 -0.60 5.69 -11.32
CA ALA A 19 -0.81 6.87 -12.14
C ALA A 19 -0.17 6.70 -13.52
N GLU A 20 -0.79 7.33 -14.50
CA GLU A 20 -0.13 7.63 -15.77
C GLU A 20 0.68 8.91 -15.58
N VAL A 21 2.00 8.84 -15.73
CA VAL A 21 2.89 9.99 -15.57
C VAL A 21 3.43 10.47 -16.91
N SER A 22 3.44 11.78 -17.11
CA SER A 22 4.08 12.45 -18.25
C SER A 22 5.11 13.43 -17.73
N TYR A 23 6.34 13.35 -18.24
CA TYR A 23 7.40 14.29 -17.89
C TYR A 23 7.25 15.61 -18.66
N ASP A 24 7.28 16.74 -17.96
CA ASP A 24 7.39 18.08 -18.54
C ASP A 24 8.82 18.61 -18.33
N CYS A 25 9.60 18.62 -19.41
CA CYS A 25 10.98 19.09 -19.38
C CYS A 25 11.12 20.60 -19.17
N ARG A 26 10.05 21.39 -19.31
CA ARG A 26 10.11 22.85 -19.11
C ARG A 26 10.08 23.23 -17.64
N THR A 27 9.35 22.45 -16.84
CA THR A 27 9.19 22.67 -15.40
C THR A 27 9.99 21.68 -14.57
N ASP A 28 10.62 20.68 -15.21
CA ASP A 28 11.30 19.55 -14.57
C ASP A 28 10.41 18.80 -13.57
N THR A 29 9.13 18.64 -13.94
CA THR A 29 8.12 17.97 -13.11
C THR A 29 7.35 16.94 -13.91
N PHE A 30 6.68 16.04 -13.20
CA PHE A 30 5.76 15.09 -13.80
C PHE A 30 4.33 15.53 -13.61
N LEU A 31 3.51 15.25 -14.61
CA LEU A 31 2.07 15.28 -14.49
C LEU A 31 1.59 13.87 -14.26
N ALA A 32 1.12 13.59 -13.04
CA ALA A 32 0.46 12.33 -12.72
C ALA A 32 -1.04 12.44 -12.95
N ARG A 33 -1.58 11.51 -13.74
CA ARG A 33 -2.99 11.36 -14.02
C ARG A 33 -3.51 10.09 -13.37
N TYR A 34 -4.42 10.25 -12.44
CA TYR A 34 -5.03 9.13 -11.73
C TYR A 34 -6.30 8.66 -12.44
N PRO A 35 -6.59 7.35 -12.44
CA PRO A 35 -7.84 6.83 -12.99
C PRO A 35 -9.05 7.49 -12.32
N PRO A 36 -10.16 7.72 -13.04
CA PRO A 36 -11.38 8.22 -12.41
C PRO A 36 -11.91 7.17 -11.42
N HIS A 37 -12.17 7.59 -10.18
CA HIS A 37 -12.64 6.71 -9.10
C HIS A 37 -14.08 7.03 -8.73
N GLY A 38 -15.01 6.11 -9.03
CA GLY A 38 -16.44 6.30 -8.78
C GLY A 38 -16.99 7.54 -9.49
N ARG A 39 -17.52 8.51 -8.71
CA ARG A 39 -18.03 9.79 -9.23
C ARG A 39 -16.97 10.89 -9.37
N ARG A 40 -15.70 10.64 -9.03
CA ARG A 40 -14.66 11.68 -9.08
C ARG A 40 -14.09 11.82 -10.48
N THR A 41 -13.90 13.08 -10.88
CA THR A 41 -13.22 13.46 -12.11
C THR A 41 -11.76 13.02 -12.08
N VAL A 42 -11.18 12.83 -13.26
CA VAL A 42 -9.75 12.60 -13.44
C VAL A 42 -8.97 13.70 -12.72
N VAL A 43 -8.07 13.29 -11.82
CA VAL A 43 -7.17 14.21 -11.11
C VAL A 43 -5.85 14.21 -11.87
N ILE A 44 -5.36 15.42 -12.17
CA ILE A 44 -4.03 15.64 -12.74
C ILE A 44 -3.27 16.51 -11.75
N GLU A 45 -2.12 16.04 -11.29
CA GLU A 45 -1.28 16.71 -10.29
C GLU A 45 0.17 16.80 -10.76
N GLY A 46 0.86 17.87 -10.38
CA GLY A 46 2.31 17.99 -10.52
C GLY A 46 3.02 17.22 -9.41
N VAL A 47 3.91 16.31 -9.79
CA VAL A 47 4.72 15.47 -8.89
C VAL A 47 6.19 15.58 -9.21
N GLU A 48 7.00 15.56 -8.16
CA GLU A 48 8.46 15.55 -8.22
C GLU A 48 8.99 14.11 -8.32
N TRP A 49 10.26 13.97 -8.70
CA TRP A 49 10.92 12.67 -8.91
C TRP A 49 10.95 11.79 -7.66
N ASP A 50 11.13 12.39 -6.49
CA ASP A 50 11.14 11.71 -5.18
C ASP A 50 9.80 10.99 -4.91
N ARG A 51 8.69 11.54 -5.40
CA ARG A 51 7.35 10.95 -5.24
C ARG A 51 7.02 9.85 -6.25
N LEU A 52 7.89 9.59 -7.23
CA LEU A 52 7.67 8.54 -8.23
C LEU A 52 8.35 7.24 -7.86
N ARG A 53 7.61 6.15 -8.03
CA ARG A 53 8.13 4.80 -7.85
C ARG A 53 7.65 3.91 -9.01
N PRO A 54 8.50 2.99 -9.51
CA PRO A 54 8.02 1.92 -10.39
C PRO A 54 6.93 1.10 -9.68
N PRO A 55 5.91 0.62 -10.41
CA PRO A 55 4.88 -0.20 -9.80
C PRO A 55 5.54 -1.46 -9.20
N PRO A 56 5.12 -1.87 -8.00
CA PRO A 56 5.72 -3.00 -7.33
C PRO A 56 5.51 -4.31 -8.10
N MET A 57 4.43 -4.40 -8.89
CA MET A 57 4.00 -5.54 -9.69
C MET A 57 3.22 -5.03 -10.91
N ASP A 58 3.09 -5.85 -11.97
CA ASP A 58 2.20 -5.59 -13.10
C ASP A 58 0.71 -5.95 -12.80
N THR A 59 0.34 -6.04 -11.52
CA THR A 59 -1.03 -6.36 -11.11
C THR A 59 -1.94 -5.14 -11.24
N PRO A 60 -3.15 -5.29 -11.81
CA PRO A 60 -4.09 -4.17 -11.94
C PRO A 60 -4.48 -3.58 -10.58
N ALA A 61 -4.67 -2.27 -10.52
CA ALA A 61 -5.02 -1.52 -9.30
C ALA A 61 -6.27 -2.00 -8.53
N TYR A 62 -7.14 -2.80 -9.15
CA TYR A 62 -8.35 -3.34 -8.52
C TYR A 62 -8.23 -4.80 -8.09
N ASP A 63 -7.13 -5.46 -8.45
CA ASP A 63 -6.93 -6.87 -8.17
C ASP A 63 -6.18 -7.06 -6.85
N LEU A 64 -6.71 -7.96 -6.04
CA LEU A 64 -6.11 -8.35 -4.78
C LEU A 64 -4.81 -9.13 -5.05
N HIS A 65 -3.69 -8.69 -4.50
CA HIS A 65 -2.44 -9.44 -4.57
C HIS A 65 -2.58 -10.75 -3.79
N ILE A 66 -2.47 -11.89 -4.49
CA ILE A 66 -2.46 -13.20 -3.86
C ILE A 66 -1.06 -13.43 -3.27
N CYS A 67 -0.92 -13.40 -1.94
CA CYS A 67 0.36 -13.66 -1.27
C CYS A 67 0.60 -15.17 -1.20
N ASN A 68 1.62 -15.63 -1.92
CA ASN A 68 2.15 -16.99 -1.73
C ASN A 68 3.11 -17.07 -0.53
N CYS A 69 3.26 -15.96 0.19
CA CYS A 69 4.33 -15.66 1.15
C CYS A 69 3.90 -15.67 2.62
N LEU A 70 2.59 -15.80 2.92
CA LEU A 70 2.05 -15.64 4.27
C LEU A 70 2.60 -16.66 5.28
N ASN A 71 2.90 -17.87 4.81
CA ASN A 71 3.47 -18.93 5.64
C ASN A 71 4.94 -18.69 5.99
N ASP A 72 5.65 -17.88 5.19
CA ASP A 72 7.08 -17.60 5.34
C ASP A 72 7.34 -16.25 6.05
N LEU A 73 6.27 -15.57 6.51
CA LEU A 73 6.35 -14.32 7.25
C LEU A 73 6.85 -14.56 8.68
N GLN A 74 7.92 -13.85 9.03
CA GLN A 74 8.60 -13.87 10.32
C GLN A 74 8.62 -12.48 10.95
N PRO A 75 8.62 -12.38 12.30
CA PRO A 75 8.67 -11.08 12.97
C PRO A 75 9.81 -10.21 12.44
N CYS A 76 9.53 -8.91 12.28
CA CYS A 76 10.46 -7.93 11.70
C CYS A 76 10.73 -8.07 10.18
N ASP A 77 9.95 -8.89 9.47
CA ASP A 77 9.94 -8.82 8.01
C ASP A 77 9.41 -7.47 7.53
N HIS A 78 9.95 -7.01 6.40
CA HIS A 78 9.43 -5.87 5.66
C HIS A 78 8.33 -6.40 4.74
N ILE A 79 7.15 -5.79 4.85
CA ILE A 79 6.00 -6.20 4.05
C ILE A 79 5.36 -5.01 3.37
N GLU A 80 4.68 -5.29 2.27
CA GLU A 80 3.76 -4.37 1.62
C GLU A 80 2.36 -4.95 1.72
N ILE A 81 1.40 -4.10 2.06
CA ILE A 81 -0.01 -4.47 2.17
C ILE A 81 -0.85 -3.55 1.28
N GLN A 82 -1.77 -4.14 0.54
CA GLN A 82 -2.78 -3.38 -0.17
C GLN A 82 -3.84 -2.88 0.79
N TRP A 83 -4.24 -1.63 0.63
CA TRP A 83 -5.35 -1.04 1.36
C TRP A 83 -6.25 -0.24 0.43
N ARG A 84 -7.56 -0.29 0.63
CA ARG A 84 -8.50 0.62 -0.02
C ARG A 84 -9.56 1.10 0.94
N ARG A 85 -10.07 2.30 0.70
CA ARG A 85 -11.13 2.88 1.54
C ARG A 85 -12.46 2.16 1.41
N ASN A 86 -12.84 1.79 0.19
CA ASN A 86 -14.05 1.02 -0.12
C ASN A 86 -13.88 0.32 -1.48
N LYS A 87 -14.85 -0.52 -1.86
CA LYS A 87 -14.80 -1.29 -3.13
C LYS A 87 -14.86 -0.46 -4.41
N GLU A 88 -15.21 0.82 -4.33
CA GLU A 88 -15.21 1.76 -5.46
C GLU A 88 -13.81 2.35 -5.71
N PHE A 89 -12.93 2.31 -4.69
CA PHE A 89 -11.55 2.77 -4.80
C PHE A 89 -10.60 1.62 -5.17
N PRO A 90 -9.54 1.90 -5.95
CA PRO A 90 -8.46 0.93 -6.16
C PRO A 90 -7.71 0.67 -4.86
N TYR A 91 -6.95 -0.42 -4.84
CA TYR A 91 -5.95 -0.65 -3.82
C TYR A 91 -4.82 0.36 -3.96
N ALA A 92 -4.39 0.89 -2.82
CA ALA A 92 -3.13 1.58 -2.65
C ALA A 92 -2.16 0.62 -1.97
N ASP A 93 -0.91 0.58 -2.43
CA ASP A 93 0.12 -0.19 -1.76
C ASP A 93 0.69 0.65 -0.61
N ASP A 94 0.73 0.04 0.57
CA ASP A 94 1.30 0.62 1.78
C ASP A 94 2.49 -0.22 2.25
N GLN A 95 3.66 0.42 2.33
CA GLN A 95 4.89 -0.25 2.74
C GLN A 95 5.11 -0.10 4.24
N VAL A 96 5.23 -1.25 4.91
CA VAL A 96 5.29 -1.33 6.36
C VAL A 96 6.67 -1.81 6.77
N ASP A 97 7.39 -0.96 7.50
CA ASP A 97 8.66 -1.34 8.10
C ASP A 97 8.40 -2.16 9.35
N CYS A 98 8.90 -3.39 9.32
CA CYS A 98 8.89 -4.35 10.42
C CYS A 98 7.48 -4.62 10.96
N ALA A 99 6.79 -5.57 10.36
CA ALA A 99 5.58 -6.12 10.95
C ALA A 99 5.93 -6.79 12.30
N ASN A 100 5.46 -6.18 13.40
CA ASN A 100 5.48 -6.84 14.69
C ASN A 100 4.35 -7.87 14.70
N PHE A 101 4.70 -9.14 14.45
CA PHE A 101 3.74 -10.23 14.55
C PHE A 101 3.48 -10.55 16.01
N ILE A 102 2.34 -10.07 16.50
CA ILE A 102 1.80 -10.49 17.79
C ILE A 102 1.18 -11.86 17.54
N PHE A 103 1.94 -12.90 17.85
CA PHE A 103 1.58 -14.32 17.74
C PHE A 103 0.07 -14.57 17.81
N GLY A 104 -0.52 -14.99 16.69
CA GLY A 104 -1.86 -15.57 16.66
C GLY A 104 -1.76 -17.10 16.71
N LEU A 105 -2.71 -17.73 17.40
CA LEU A 105 -2.85 -19.18 17.42
C LEU A 105 -2.94 -19.71 15.98
N LEU A 106 -1.90 -20.46 15.57
CA LEU A 106 -1.75 -21.30 14.37
C LEU A 106 -1.91 -20.62 12.99
N ASP A 107 -3.00 -19.89 12.71
CA ASP A 107 -3.34 -19.42 11.36
C ASP A 107 -3.58 -17.90 11.26
N THR A 108 -3.58 -17.18 12.38
CA THR A 108 -3.82 -15.72 12.39
C THR A 108 -2.54 -14.94 12.59
N VAL A 109 -2.39 -13.87 11.82
CA VAL A 109 -1.23 -12.98 11.83
C VAL A 109 -1.72 -11.57 12.10
N VAL A 110 -1.26 -10.96 13.19
CA VAL A 110 -1.55 -9.55 13.48
C VAL A 110 -0.35 -8.72 13.03
N VAL A 111 -0.55 -7.88 12.03
CA VAL A 111 0.44 -6.89 11.58
C VAL A 111 0.18 -5.59 12.34
N GLN A 112 1.19 -5.12 13.07
CA GLN A 112 1.17 -3.78 13.63
C GLN A 112 1.98 -2.82 12.74
N PHE A 113 1.33 -1.74 12.34
CA PHE A 113 1.86 -0.68 11.52
C PHE A 113 2.44 0.42 12.44
N ASN A 114 3.77 0.50 12.50
CA ASN A 114 4.47 1.45 13.37
C ASN A 114 4.34 2.91 12.92
N GLN A 115 3.87 3.15 11.68
CA GLN A 115 3.64 4.49 11.12
C GLN A 115 2.43 5.22 11.72
N TYR A 116 1.50 4.51 12.35
CA TYR A 116 0.35 5.13 13.00
C TYR A 116 0.60 5.34 14.49
N THR A 117 -0.09 6.34 15.05
CA THR A 117 -0.08 6.56 16.50
C THR A 117 -0.52 5.29 17.25
N PRO A 118 0.19 4.90 18.33
CA PRO A 118 -0.20 3.76 19.14
C PRO A 118 -1.65 3.88 19.60
N GLY A 119 -2.47 2.86 19.33
CA GLY A 119 -3.90 2.86 19.64
C GLY A 119 -4.80 3.32 18.49
N SER A 120 -4.25 3.80 17.36
CA SER A 120 -5.04 4.03 16.15
C SER A 120 -5.70 2.73 15.70
N ARG A 121 -6.98 2.81 15.33
CA ARG A 121 -7.70 1.68 14.71
C ARG A 121 -7.09 1.23 13.39
N TRP A 122 -6.24 2.06 12.77
CA TRP A 122 -5.52 1.75 11.53
C TRP A 122 -4.10 1.24 11.79
N SER A 123 -3.66 1.20 13.05
CA SER A 123 -2.33 0.73 13.43
C SER A 123 -2.20 -0.80 13.43
N ARG A 124 -3.28 -1.55 13.24
CA ARG A 124 -3.26 -3.01 13.26
C ARG A 124 -4.16 -3.60 12.18
N ALA A 125 -3.64 -4.57 11.45
CA ALA A 125 -4.41 -5.46 10.59
C ALA A 125 -4.33 -6.89 11.12
N ILE A 126 -5.44 -7.61 11.06
CA ILE A 126 -5.53 -9.04 11.39
C ILE A 126 -5.68 -9.78 10.06
N LEU A 127 -4.95 -10.88 9.91
CA LEU A 127 -4.81 -11.59 8.64
C LEU A 127 -4.87 -13.09 8.85
N ASN A 128 -5.47 -13.81 7.92
CA ASN A 128 -5.53 -15.26 7.94
C ASN A 128 -4.51 -15.88 6.95
N ARG A 129 -3.66 -16.80 7.43
CA ARG A 129 -2.64 -17.48 6.63
C ARG A 129 -3.21 -18.46 5.59
N LYS A 130 -4.39 -19.03 5.84
CA LYS A 130 -4.98 -20.13 5.03
C LYS A 130 -6.02 -19.66 4.02
N ASP A 131 -6.79 -18.63 4.35
CA ASP A 131 -7.81 -18.04 3.48
C ASP A 131 -7.65 -16.52 3.49
N HIS A 132 -6.52 -16.04 2.98
CA HIS A 132 -6.28 -14.61 2.89
C HIS A 132 -7.21 -14.00 1.86
N ARG A 133 -8.23 -13.31 2.35
CA ARG A 133 -9.12 -12.46 1.57
C ARG A 133 -8.92 -11.02 2.03
N GLU A 134 -9.50 -10.11 1.26
CA GLU A 134 -9.70 -8.76 1.73
C GLU A 134 -10.50 -8.77 3.04
N GLU A 135 -9.92 -8.20 4.09
CA GLU A 135 -10.54 -8.05 5.41
C GLU A 135 -10.64 -6.56 5.78
N GLY A 136 -11.80 -6.15 6.28
CA GLY A 136 -12.01 -4.77 6.72
C GLY A 136 -13.48 -4.36 6.76
N CYS A 137 -13.72 -3.07 6.91
CA CYS A 137 -15.06 -2.51 6.99
C CYS A 137 -15.12 -1.10 6.41
N ASP A 138 -16.30 -0.63 6.03
CA ASP A 138 -16.49 0.70 5.42
C ASP A 138 -16.00 1.87 6.30
N THR A 139 -15.90 1.66 7.61
CA THR A 139 -15.42 2.68 8.56
C THR A 139 -13.91 2.62 8.81
N GLY A 140 -13.26 1.50 8.52
CA GLY A 140 -11.83 1.25 8.73
C GLY A 140 -11.01 1.13 7.45
N GLY A 141 -11.67 1.00 6.30
CA GLY A 141 -11.04 0.56 5.06
C GLY A 141 -10.84 -0.95 5.04
N PHE A 142 -10.42 -1.43 3.88
CA PHE A 142 -10.21 -2.83 3.58
C PHE A 142 -8.72 -3.07 3.34
N TYR A 143 -8.14 -3.97 4.13
CA TYR A 143 -6.78 -4.44 3.97
C TYR A 143 -6.80 -5.74 3.20
N GLY A 144 -5.87 -5.86 2.26
CA GLY A 144 -5.88 -6.88 1.24
C GLY A 144 -4.52 -7.50 1.05
N GLY A 145 -4.18 -7.76 -0.21
CA GLY A 145 -3.03 -8.54 -0.62
C GLY A 145 -1.73 -8.13 0.08
N ILE A 146 -0.93 -9.14 0.42
CA ILE A 146 0.30 -8.96 1.20
C ILE A 146 1.48 -9.45 0.40
N ARG A 147 2.63 -8.81 0.61
CA ARG A 147 3.87 -9.18 -0.03
C ARG A 147 5.01 -9.04 0.94
N LYS A 148 5.86 -10.05 1.04
CA LYS A 148 7.15 -9.93 1.73
C LYS A 148 8.15 -9.27 0.80
N LEU A 149 8.77 -8.18 1.24
CA LEU A 149 9.88 -7.53 0.54
C LEU A 149 11.17 -8.29 0.89
N LYS A 150 11.86 -8.83 -0.12
CA LYS A 150 13.01 -9.72 0.11
C LYS A 150 14.34 -8.99 -0.06
N SER A 151 14.39 -8.00 -0.94
CA SER A 151 15.62 -7.27 -1.26
C SER A 151 15.68 -5.91 -0.57
N LYS A 152 16.90 -5.46 -0.24
CA LYS A 152 17.12 -4.11 0.28
C LYS A 152 16.66 -3.05 -0.71
N ASP A 153 16.79 -3.32 -2.01
CA ASP A 153 16.32 -2.40 -3.05
C ASP A 153 14.80 -2.23 -3.02
N GLU A 154 14.03 -3.31 -2.81
CA GLU A 154 12.57 -3.21 -2.62
C GLU A 154 12.19 -2.44 -1.36
N VAL A 155 12.94 -2.64 -0.27
CA VAL A 155 12.71 -1.92 0.99
C VAL A 155 13.07 -0.44 0.87
N GLN A 156 14.15 -0.11 0.13
CA GLN A 156 14.65 1.25 -0.07
C GLN A 156 13.94 2.02 -1.19
N ARG A 157 13.05 1.38 -1.96
CA ARG A 157 12.14 2.06 -2.92
C ARG A 157 11.06 2.91 -2.23
N ARG A 158 11.29 3.36 -0.99
CA ARG A 158 10.50 4.41 -0.36
C ARG A 158 10.97 5.75 -0.97
N PRO A 159 10.05 6.65 -1.35
CA PRO A 159 10.35 8.08 -1.48
C PRO A 159 11.15 8.61 -0.28
#